data_AF-A0A9D6XSQ8-F1
#
_entry.id   AF-A0A9D6XSQ8-F1
#
_cell.length_a   1.000
_cell.length_b   1.000
_cell.length_c   1.000
_cell.angle_alpha   90.00
_cell.angle_beta   90.00
_cell.angle_gamma   90.00
#
_symmetry.space_group_name_H-M   'P 1'
#
loop_
_entity.id
_entity.type
_entity.pdbx_description
1 polymer ?
#
loop_
_entity_poly.entity_id
_entity_poly.type
_entity_poly.pdbx_seq_one_letter_code
_entity_poly.pdbx_strand_id
1 'polypeptide(L)'
;MINKMVLQNLLHRPVRTAVSVLAVAIEVGMVMLVVGLSTGMLHESAKRVEGVGADILVQPPGASMFFGLTQSPMPIKIADRLAEIPRVAAVAPVLFQFNSSGGGLGLIYGIDLNSFNRVSGGFVYHAGGGFEQPYDIVVDDWYAKANHVKVGQTLRFLNHDFRVSGIVEHGKGARLFIPLDTAQDLTVAQGRASIFFVKLTNAGYTDDAKAAISKLLPGYQVLPMREYMSMMTSNNLPALQVFITVLISVAVTIGFLVIFLSMYTTITERTREIGILKSLGASKAYIIEAILREATLLATMGIVAGLLGTLAAKRLIIASFPTQAVDLTPDWAIYSAILALAGTLIGAFYPALRAARLDPVDALGYE
;
A
#
# COMPACT_ATOMS: atom_id res chain seq x y z
N MET A 1 13.52 -38.38 18.76
CA MET A 1 12.53 -38.48 19.86
C MET A 1 11.88 -37.14 20.19
N ILE A 2 12.64 -36.06 20.44
CA ILE A 2 12.11 -34.72 20.77
C ILE A 2 11.00 -34.24 19.81
N ASN A 3 11.22 -34.33 18.48
CA ASN A 3 10.22 -33.86 17.50
C ASN A 3 8.87 -34.60 17.58
N LYS A 4 8.86 -35.90 17.92
CA LYS A 4 7.61 -36.67 18.09
C LYS A 4 6.85 -36.24 19.35
N MET A 5 7.57 -36.00 20.45
CA MET A 5 6.97 -35.48 21.69
C MET A 5 6.36 -34.09 21.48
N VAL A 6 7.08 -33.19 20.80
CA VAL A 6 6.57 -31.83 20.55
C VAL A 6 5.32 -31.85 19.69
N LEU A 7 5.29 -32.68 18.63
CA LEU A 7 4.11 -32.81 17.77
C LEU A 7 2.90 -33.37 18.53
N GLN A 8 3.10 -34.37 19.38
CA GLN A 8 2.03 -34.94 20.20
C GLN A 8 1.47 -33.94 21.23
N ASN A 9 2.35 -33.13 21.84
CA ASN A 9 1.93 -32.08 22.78
C ASN A 9 1.02 -31.03 22.13
N LEU A 10 1.34 -30.61 20.90
CA LEU A 10 0.54 -29.64 20.17
C LEU A 10 -0.86 -30.17 19.85
N LEU A 11 -0.97 -31.45 19.51
CA LEU A 11 -2.23 -32.12 19.19
C LEU A 11 -3.14 -32.35 20.40
N HIS A 12 -2.56 -32.58 21.59
CA HIS A 12 -3.35 -32.79 22.81
C HIS A 12 -4.00 -31.52 23.36
N ARG A 13 -3.55 -30.32 22.95
CA ARG A 13 -4.11 -29.04 23.37
C ARG A 13 -4.49 -28.15 22.19
N PRO A 14 -5.54 -28.52 21.43
CA PRO A 14 -5.84 -27.90 20.14
C PRO A 14 -6.22 -26.43 20.26
N VAL A 15 -6.97 -26.02 21.30
CA VAL A 15 -7.42 -24.64 21.47
C VAL A 15 -6.23 -23.69 21.67
N ARG A 16 -5.29 -24.05 22.56
CA ARG A 16 -4.09 -23.27 22.82
C ARG A 16 -3.22 -23.16 21.56
N THR A 17 -2.96 -24.29 20.92
CA THR A 17 -2.19 -24.35 19.67
C THR A 17 -2.83 -23.45 18.62
N ALA A 18 -4.15 -23.51 18.46
CA ALA A 18 -4.89 -22.66 17.53
C ALA A 18 -4.76 -21.17 17.88
N VAL A 19 -4.92 -20.78 19.15
CA VAL A 19 -4.79 -19.37 19.57
C VAL A 19 -3.38 -18.84 19.33
N SER A 20 -2.34 -19.60 19.65
CA SER A 20 -0.94 -19.19 19.42
C SER A 20 -0.60 -19.10 17.93
N VAL A 21 -1.04 -20.07 17.13
CA VAL A 21 -0.90 -20.03 15.66
C VAL A 21 -1.65 -18.84 15.07
N LEU A 22 -2.87 -18.57 15.52
CA LEU A 22 -3.69 -17.44 15.07
C LEU A 22 -3.04 -16.10 15.42
N ALA A 23 -2.47 -15.96 16.62
CA ALA A 23 -1.80 -14.73 17.03
C ALA A 23 -0.60 -14.40 16.13
N VAL A 24 0.25 -15.40 15.85
CA VAL A 24 1.37 -15.25 14.92
C VAL A 24 0.87 -15.01 13.49
N ALA A 25 -0.21 -15.67 13.07
CA ALA A 25 -0.80 -15.47 11.75
C ALA A 25 -1.35 -14.04 11.56
N ILE A 26 -2.01 -13.48 12.60
CA ILE A 26 -2.51 -12.11 12.61
C ILE A 26 -1.35 -11.12 12.59
N GLU A 27 -0.30 -11.35 13.36
CA GLU A 27 0.92 -10.53 13.33
C GLU A 27 1.50 -10.44 11.91
N VAL A 28 1.78 -11.60 11.30
CA VAL A 28 2.31 -11.67 9.92
C VAL A 28 1.36 -11.03 8.92
N GLY A 29 0.06 -11.33 9.04
CA GLY A 29 -0.96 -10.79 8.14
C GLY A 29 -1.11 -9.27 8.25
N MET A 30 -1.05 -8.73 9.47
CA MET A 30 -1.13 -7.30 9.72
C MET A 30 0.08 -6.58 9.10
N VAL A 31 1.29 -7.07 9.33
CA VAL A 31 2.52 -6.50 8.74
C VAL A 31 2.42 -6.52 7.21
N MET A 32 2.09 -7.67 6.62
CA MET A 32 2.00 -7.84 5.17
C MET A 32 0.91 -6.96 4.53
N LEU A 33 -0.27 -6.90 5.13
CA LEU A 33 -1.38 -6.12 4.58
C LEU A 33 -1.14 -4.61 4.70
N VAL A 34 -0.66 -4.14 5.87
CA VAL A 34 -0.39 -2.71 6.08
C VAL A 34 0.67 -2.22 5.11
N VAL A 35 1.79 -2.94 5.01
CA VAL A 35 2.85 -2.59 4.08
C VAL A 35 2.37 -2.72 2.65
N GLY A 36 1.74 -3.84 2.29
CA GLY A 36 1.33 -4.11 0.90
C GLY A 36 0.24 -3.18 0.38
N LEU A 37 -0.67 -2.71 1.25
CA LEU A 37 -1.61 -1.64 0.93
C LEU A 37 -0.87 -0.32 0.72
N SER A 38 0.05 0.02 1.63
CA SER A 38 0.77 1.29 1.58
C SER A 38 1.65 1.40 0.32
N THR A 39 2.46 0.37 0.03
CA THR A 39 3.32 0.32 -1.16
C THR A 39 2.48 0.19 -2.44
N GLY A 40 1.44 -0.64 -2.42
CA GLY A 40 0.55 -0.84 -3.56
C GLY A 40 -0.13 0.46 -3.99
N MET A 41 -0.65 1.24 -3.05
CA MET A 41 -1.26 2.54 -3.34
C MET A 41 -0.25 3.54 -3.91
N LEU A 42 0.98 3.59 -3.38
CA LEU A 42 2.02 4.47 -3.89
C LEU A 42 2.44 4.08 -5.31
N HIS A 43 2.75 2.80 -5.54
CA HIS A 43 3.12 2.29 -6.86
C HIS A 43 2.01 2.45 -7.88
N GLU A 44 0.75 2.19 -7.52
CA GLU A 44 -0.39 2.39 -8.41
C GLU A 44 -0.57 3.86 -8.78
N SER A 45 -0.48 4.76 -7.79
CA SER A 45 -0.52 6.21 -8.04
C SER A 45 0.62 6.64 -8.97
N ALA A 46 1.84 6.19 -8.70
CA ALA A 46 3.03 6.53 -9.46
C ALA A 46 2.92 6.02 -10.91
N LYS A 47 2.58 4.74 -11.08
CA LYS A 47 2.41 4.08 -12.39
C LYS A 47 1.29 4.70 -13.22
N ARG A 48 0.20 5.16 -12.58
CA ARG A 48 -0.87 5.90 -13.27
C ARG A 48 -0.39 7.24 -13.79
N VAL A 49 0.42 7.95 -13.02
CA VAL A 49 1.00 9.23 -13.44
C VAL A 49 2.03 9.02 -14.56
N GLU A 50 2.86 7.98 -14.46
CA GLU A 50 3.78 7.55 -15.50
C GLU A 50 3.04 7.14 -16.79
N GLY A 51 1.91 6.45 -16.68
CA GLY A 51 1.11 6.02 -17.83
C GLY A 51 0.47 7.17 -18.62
N VAL A 52 0.45 8.40 -18.09
CA VAL A 52 0.16 9.62 -18.87
C VAL A 52 1.20 9.84 -19.96
N GLY A 53 2.39 9.22 -19.88
CA GLY A 53 3.42 9.25 -20.92
C GLY A 53 4.28 10.51 -20.90
N ALA A 54 4.10 11.40 -19.93
CA ALA A 54 4.90 12.62 -19.78
C ALA A 54 6.31 12.31 -19.27
N ASP A 55 7.30 13.06 -19.76
CA ASP A 55 8.69 12.90 -19.33
C ASP A 55 9.03 13.83 -18.15
N ILE A 56 8.36 14.99 -18.08
CA ILE A 56 8.55 16.00 -17.03
C ILE A 56 7.18 16.48 -16.52
N LEU A 57 7.12 16.68 -15.21
CA LEU A 57 6.02 17.30 -14.49
C LEU A 57 6.44 18.70 -14.04
N VAL A 58 5.61 19.71 -14.31
CA VAL A 58 5.83 21.08 -13.83
C VAL A 58 4.72 21.45 -12.85
N GLN A 59 5.11 21.79 -11.63
CA GLN A 59 4.22 22.05 -10.50
C GLN A 59 4.53 23.41 -9.84
N PRO A 60 3.55 24.04 -9.17
CA PRO A 60 3.75 25.30 -8.47
C PRO A 60 4.69 25.15 -7.27
N PRO A 61 5.29 26.25 -6.78
CA PRO A 61 6.00 26.24 -5.49
C PRO A 61 5.06 25.75 -4.38
N GLY A 62 5.51 24.78 -3.58
CA GLY A 62 4.70 24.21 -2.48
C GLY A 62 3.63 23.20 -2.93
N ALA A 63 3.70 22.71 -4.17
CA ALA A 63 2.90 21.57 -4.57
C ALA A 63 3.19 20.34 -3.70
N SER A 64 2.14 19.61 -3.33
CA SER A 64 2.28 18.32 -2.66
C SER A 64 2.69 17.24 -3.67
N MET A 65 3.51 16.29 -3.21
CA MET A 65 3.81 15.06 -3.93
C MET A 65 2.53 14.25 -4.24
N PHE A 66 1.56 14.29 -3.32
CA PHE A 66 0.25 13.73 -3.52
C PHE A 66 -0.63 14.76 -4.23
N PHE A 67 -0.87 14.49 -5.51
CA PHE A 67 -1.60 15.38 -6.38
C PHE A 67 -2.96 15.77 -5.81
N GLY A 68 -3.18 17.08 -5.84
CA GLY A 68 -4.43 17.70 -5.44
C GLY A 68 -4.57 18.01 -3.94
N LEU A 69 -3.73 17.46 -3.05
CA LEU A 69 -3.79 17.85 -1.63
C LEU A 69 -3.52 19.35 -1.44
N THR A 70 -2.75 19.96 -2.34
CA THR A 70 -2.63 21.41 -2.46
C THR A 70 -3.13 21.86 -3.82
N GLN A 71 -3.91 22.94 -3.84
CA GLN A 71 -4.49 23.55 -5.02
C GLN A 71 -3.89 24.95 -5.18
N SER A 72 -2.69 25.01 -5.77
CA SER A 72 -2.05 26.27 -6.14
C SER A 72 -2.11 26.42 -7.66
N PRO A 73 -3.22 26.91 -8.21
CA PRO A 73 -3.44 26.90 -9.64
C PRO A 73 -2.52 27.92 -10.34
N MET A 74 -1.79 27.46 -11.35
CA MET A 74 -0.83 28.22 -12.16
C MET A 74 -1.50 28.77 -13.43
N PRO A 75 -1.14 29.95 -13.95
CA PRO A 75 -1.69 30.46 -15.21
C PRO A 75 -1.48 29.48 -16.38
N ILE A 76 -2.55 29.17 -17.12
CA ILE A 76 -2.50 28.22 -18.25
C ILE A 76 -1.57 28.69 -19.38
N LYS A 77 -1.35 30.01 -19.50
CA LYS A 77 -0.40 30.64 -20.44
C LYS A 77 1.04 30.13 -20.27
N ILE A 78 1.37 29.53 -19.13
CA ILE A 78 2.65 28.85 -18.94
C ILE A 78 2.80 27.68 -19.92
N ALA A 79 1.72 26.98 -20.29
CA ALA A 79 1.77 25.90 -21.26
C ALA A 79 2.32 26.37 -22.61
N ASP A 80 1.92 27.56 -23.09
CA ASP A 80 2.41 28.12 -24.35
C ASP A 80 3.92 28.39 -24.29
N ARG A 81 4.38 28.94 -23.16
CA ARG A 81 5.81 29.21 -22.92
C ARG A 81 6.64 27.94 -22.77
N LEU A 82 6.06 26.88 -22.21
CA LEU A 82 6.69 25.56 -22.13
C LEU A 82 6.78 24.91 -23.52
N ALA A 83 5.79 25.11 -24.38
CA ALA A 83 5.78 24.58 -25.74
C ALA A 83 6.82 25.27 -26.66
N GLU A 84 7.21 26.51 -26.37
CA GLU A 84 8.28 27.23 -27.10
C GLU A 84 9.70 26.67 -26.81
N ILE A 85 9.87 25.84 -25.78
CA ILE A 85 11.19 25.30 -25.40
C ILE A 85 11.64 24.27 -26.45
N PRO A 86 12.90 24.34 -26.93
CA PRO A 86 13.42 23.34 -27.85
C PRO A 86 13.27 21.92 -27.30
N ARG A 87 12.85 20.98 -28.16
CA ARG A 87 12.68 19.55 -27.85
C ARG A 87 11.47 19.21 -26.96
N VAL A 88 10.60 20.17 -26.65
CA VAL A 88 9.26 19.88 -26.11
C VAL A 88 8.35 19.51 -27.28
N ALA A 89 7.75 18.32 -27.23
CA ALA A 89 6.84 17.81 -28.25
C ALA A 89 5.38 18.20 -27.97
N ALA A 90 4.96 18.16 -26.70
CA ALA A 90 3.62 18.52 -26.28
C ALA A 90 3.58 18.92 -24.81
N VAL A 91 2.61 19.77 -24.46
CA VAL A 91 2.31 20.17 -23.09
C VAL A 91 0.81 19.98 -22.86
N ALA A 92 0.44 19.34 -21.75
CA ALA A 92 -0.94 19.16 -21.35
C ALA A 92 -1.16 19.81 -19.97
N PRO A 93 -1.92 20.92 -19.90
CA PRO A 93 -2.36 21.49 -18.64
C PRO A 93 -3.45 20.59 -18.02
N VAL A 94 -3.35 20.35 -16.72
CA VAL A 94 -4.34 19.57 -15.97
C VAL A 94 -4.71 20.30 -14.68
N LEU A 95 -6.02 20.40 -14.43
CA LEU A 95 -6.56 20.92 -13.19
C LEU A 95 -7.05 19.75 -12.32
N PHE A 96 -6.63 19.74 -11.05
CA PHE A 96 -7.03 18.71 -10.11
C PHE A 96 -8.26 19.14 -9.34
N GLN A 97 -9.26 18.27 -9.24
CA GLN A 97 -10.43 18.51 -8.41
C GLN A 97 -10.74 17.29 -7.55
N PHE A 98 -10.97 17.52 -6.25
CA PHE A 98 -11.42 16.45 -5.36
C PHE A 98 -12.91 16.28 -5.47
N ASN A 99 -13.29 15.02 -5.45
CA ASN A 99 -14.65 14.62 -5.22
C ASN A 99 -14.73 13.80 -3.95
N SER A 100 -15.63 14.19 -3.05
CA SER A 100 -15.99 13.45 -1.83
C SER A 100 -17.41 12.87 -1.90
N SER A 101 -18.11 13.02 -3.01
CA SER A 101 -19.47 12.50 -3.22
C SER A 101 -19.44 11.06 -3.73
N GLY A 102 -20.31 10.19 -3.19
CA GLY A 102 -20.45 8.80 -3.65
C GLY A 102 -19.65 7.76 -2.86
N GLY A 103 -19.20 8.07 -1.63
CA GLY A 103 -18.64 7.07 -0.71
C GLY A 103 -17.12 6.83 -0.83
N GLY A 104 -16.41 7.62 -1.64
CA GLY A 104 -14.95 7.59 -1.76
C GLY A 104 -14.34 8.96 -2.06
N LEU A 105 -13.04 9.11 -1.78
CA LEU A 105 -12.24 10.26 -2.21
C LEU A 105 -11.68 9.98 -3.61
N GLY A 106 -12.21 10.68 -4.61
CA GLY A 106 -11.79 10.56 -6.01
C GLY A 106 -11.08 11.82 -6.50
N LEU A 107 -10.00 11.65 -7.26
CA LEU A 107 -9.33 12.74 -7.96
C LEU A 107 -9.88 12.81 -9.40
N ILE A 108 -10.47 13.95 -9.74
CA ILE A 108 -10.95 14.29 -11.08
C ILE A 108 -9.89 15.14 -11.77
N TYR A 109 -9.56 14.81 -13.02
CA TYR A 109 -8.72 15.64 -13.87
C TYR A 109 -9.58 16.47 -14.82
N GLY A 110 -9.48 17.78 -14.71
CA GLY A 110 -9.88 18.70 -15.77
C GLY A 110 -8.80 18.70 -16.85
N ILE A 111 -9.12 18.25 -18.05
CA ILE A 111 -8.15 18.13 -19.16
C ILE A 111 -8.69 18.77 -20.44
N ASP A 112 -7.78 19.30 -21.25
CA ASP A 112 -8.05 19.51 -22.67
C ASP A 112 -7.71 18.23 -23.42
N LEU A 113 -8.72 17.61 -24.05
CA LEU A 113 -8.58 16.27 -24.66
C LEU A 113 -7.51 16.26 -25.76
N ASN A 114 -7.40 17.33 -26.54
CA ASN A 114 -6.43 17.42 -27.63
C ASN A 114 -5.00 17.49 -27.11
N SER A 115 -4.73 18.39 -26.17
CA SER A 115 -3.41 18.55 -25.56
C SER A 115 -3.00 17.32 -24.75
N PHE A 116 -3.94 16.73 -23.99
CA PHE A 116 -3.70 15.52 -23.21
C PHE A 116 -3.40 14.31 -24.10
N ASN A 117 -4.12 14.14 -25.23
CA ASN A 117 -3.86 13.06 -26.17
C ASN A 117 -2.48 13.17 -26.83
N ARG A 118 -1.99 14.38 -27.11
CA ARG A 118 -0.63 14.57 -27.66
C ARG A 118 0.46 14.14 -26.69
N VAL A 119 0.24 14.25 -25.38
CA VAL A 119 1.19 13.78 -24.36
C VAL A 119 1.04 12.27 -24.10
N SER A 120 -0.19 11.80 -23.98
CA SER A 120 -0.51 10.42 -23.58
C SER A 120 -0.59 9.39 -24.71
N GLY A 121 -0.44 9.83 -25.96
CA GLY A 121 -0.67 8.98 -27.13
C GLY A 121 -2.14 8.68 -27.40
N GLY A 122 -3.05 9.42 -26.76
CA GLY A 122 -4.51 9.27 -26.89
C GLY A 122 -5.10 8.19 -25.99
N PHE A 123 -6.37 8.31 -25.64
CA PHE A 123 -7.07 7.27 -24.90
C PHE A 123 -7.51 6.11 -25.80
N VAL A 124 -7.39 4.89 -25.29
CA VAL A 124 -8.09 3.73 -25.85
C VAL A 124 -9.49 3.68 -25.23
N TYR A 125 -10.52 3.87 -26.05
CA TYR A 125 -11.92 3.81 -25.63
C TYR A 125 -12.43 2.38 -25.69
N HIS A 126 -12.95 1.88 -24.58
CA HIS A 126 -13.67 0.61 -24.54
C HIS A 126 -15.14 0.78 -24.94
N ALA A 127 -15.71 1.95 -24.66
CA ALA A 127 -17.07 2.31 -25.06
C ALA A 127 -17.22 3.83 -25.14
N GLY A 128 -18.11 4.32 -26.00
CA GLY A 128 -18.40 5.76 -26.13
C GLY A 128 -17.28 6.54 -26.84
N GLY A 129 -17.14 7.83 -26.49
CA GLY A 129 -16.22 8.77 -27.12
C GLY A 129 -15.70 9.86 -26.17
N GLY A 130 -15.08 10.89 -26.73
CA GLY A 130 -14.52 12.03 -25.99
C GLY A 130 -15.60 12.96 -25.42
N PHE A 131 -15.21 14.20 -25.13
CA PHE A 131 -16.15 15.23 -24.67
C PHE A 131 -16.89 15.85 -25.86
N GLU A 132 -18.22 15.78 -25.85
CA GLU A 132 -19.08 16.47 -26.83
C GLU A 132 -19.76 17.69 -26.20
N GLN A 133 -20.06 17.61 -24.90
CA GLN A 133 -20.74 18.63 -24.12
C GLN A 133 -19.87 19.09 -22.93
N PRO A 134 -20.07 20.31 -22.40
CA PRO A 134 -19.33 20.80 -21.24
C PRO A 134 -19.46 19.90 -20.00
N TYR A 135 -20.64 19.29 -19.80
CA TYR A 135 -20.92 18.38 -18.69
C TYR A 135 -20.79 16.90 -19.08
N ASP A 136 -19.90 16.58 -20.01
CA ASP A 136 -19.50 15.19 -20.26
C ASP A 136 -18.38 14.77 -19.29
N ILE A 137 -18.40 13.50 -18.90
CA ILE A 137 -17.34 12.87 -18.11
C ILE A 137 -16.87 11.59 -18.79
N VAL A 138 -15.56 11.43 -18.86
CA VAL A 138 -14.90 10.20 -19.28
C VAL A 138 -14.38 9.49 -18.04
N VAL A 139 -14.66 8.19 -17.93
CA VAL A 139 -14.30 7.37 -16.76
C VAL A 139 -13.39 6.21 -17.18
N ASP A 140 -12.50 5.77 -16.30
CA ASP A 140 -11.72 4.57 -16.56
C ASP A 140 -12.51 3.28 -16.34
N ASP A 141 -12.04 2.17 -16.91
CA ASP A 141 -12.71 0.89 -16.84
C ASP A 141 -12.77 0.31 -15.42
N TRP A 142 -11.80 0.65 -14.56
CA TRP A 142 -11.80 0.24 -13.15
C TRP A 142 -12.91 0.93 -12.36
N TYR A 143 -13.05 2.25 -12.50
CA TYR A 143 -14.13 3.01 -11.89
C TYR A 143 -15.49 2.57 -12.42
N ALA A 144 -15.59 2.35 -13.74
CA ALA A 144 -16.81 1.88 -14.37
C ALA A 144 -17.24 0.49 -13.85
N LYS A 145 -16.31 -0.45 -13.69
CA LYS A 145 -16.58 -1.77 -13.12
C LYS A 145 -16.97 -1.68 -11.65
N ALA A 146 -16.25 -0.89 -10.85
CA ALA A 146 -16.48 -0.76 -9.41
C ALA A 146 -17.82 -0.10 -9.08
N ASN A 147 -18.26 0.89 -9.88
CA ASN A 147 -19.50 1.64 -9.67
C ASN A 147 -20.64 1.21 -10.62
N HIS A 148 -20.44 0.14 -11.40
CA HIS A 148 -21.38 -0.35 -12.41
C HIS A 148 -21.87 0.73 -13.40
N VAL A 149 -20.99 1.66 -13.75
CA VAL A 149 -21.30 2.79 -14.62
C VAL A 149 -21.30 2.37 -16.08
N LYS A 150 -22.25 2.90 -16.85
CA LYS A 150 -22.34 2.70 -18.30
C LYS A 150 -22.31 4.03 -19.05
N VAL A 151 -21.88 3.99 -20.31
CA VAL A 151 -21.96 5.14 -21.21
C VAL A 151 -23.42 5.60 -21.35
N GLY A 152 -23.64 6.91 -21.30
CA GLY A 152 -24.95 7.56 -21.33
C GLY A 152 -25.60 7.74 -19.96
N GLN A 153 -25.07 7.12 -18.90
CA GLN A 153 -25.53 7.35 -17.54
C GLN A 153 -25.13 8.74 -17.04
N THR A 154 -25.95 9.34 -16.17
CA THR A 154 -25.62 10.58 -15.48
C THR A 154 -25.03 10.29 -14.10
N LEU A 155 -23.88 10.91 -13.80
CA LEU A 155 -23.22 10.88 -12.52
C LEU A 155 -23.26 12.27 -11.90
N ARG A 156 -23.64 12.36 -10.63
CA ARG A 156 -23.69 13.64 -9.93
C ARG A 156 -22.37 13.91 -9.22
N PHE A 157 -21.65 14.94 -9.67
CA PHE A 157 -20.39 15.37 -9.08
C PHE A 157 -20.38 16.88 -8.87
N LEU A 158 -19.82 17.35 -7.76
CA LEU A 158 -19.68 18.79 -7.46
C LEU A 158 -21.01 19.55 -7.54
N ASN A 159 -22.13 18.87 -7.24
CA ASN A 159 -23.49 19.39 -7.37
C ASN A 159 -23.97 19.64 -8.81
N HIS A 160 -23.32 19.04 -9.80
CA HIS A 160 -23.73 19.04 -11.21
C HIS A 160 -23.92 17.61 -11.73
N ASP A 161 -24.80 17.45 -12.71
CA ASP A 161 -25.02 16.18 -13.38
C ASP A 161 -24.13 16.08 -14.61
N PHE A 162 -23.26 15.08 -14.62
CA PHE A 162 -22.35 14.79 -15.72
C PHE A 162 -22.82 13.56 -16.49
N ARG A 163 -22.90 13.66 -17.81
CA ARG A 163 -23.19 12.53 -18.68
C ARG A 163 -21.90 11.74 -18.94
N VAL A 164 -21.91 10.44 -18.72
CA VAL A 164 -20.77 9.56 -19.03
C VAL A 164 -20.68 9.42 -20.55
N SER A 165 -19.73 10.11 -21.18
CA SER A 165 -19.57 10.11 -22.64
C SER A 165 -18.72 8.94 -23.14
N GLY A 166 -17.80 8.45 -22.32
CA GLY A 166 -16.91 7.36 -22.69
C GLY A 166 -16.28 6.62 -21.50
N ILE A 167 -15.91 5.38 -21.75
CA ILE A 167 -15.12 4.54 -20.84
C ILE A 167 -13.78 4.25 -21.51
N VAL A 168 -12.70 4.61 -20.84
CA VAL A 168 -11.31 4.48 -21.33
C VAL A 168 -10.52 3.46 -20.52
N GLU A 169 -9.36 3.06 -21.04
CA GLU A 169 -8.39 2.26 -20.29
C GLU A 169 -7.92 2.97 -19.00
N HIS A 170 -7.80 2.22 -17.90
CA HIS A 170 -7.11 2.69 -16.70
C HIS A 170 -5.60 2.90 -16.93
N GLY A 171 -4.96 3.67 -16.03
CA GLY A 171 -3.51 3.84 -16.05
C GLY A 171 -3.00 5.17 -16.61
N LYS A 172 -3.89 6.05 -17.09
CA LYS A 172 -3.52 7.36 -17.68
C LYS A 172 -3.87 8.54 -16.76
N GLY A 173 -3.33 8.55 -15.54
CA GLY A 173 -3.55 9.62 -14.58
C GLY A 173 -4.75 9.37 -13.68
N ALA A 174 -5.75 10.26 -13.67
CA ALA A 174 -6.98 10.08 -12.89
C ALA A 174 -7.85 8.92 -13.39
N ARG A 175 -8.91 8.63 -12.64
CA ARG A 175 -9.98 7.70 -13.05
C ARG A 175 -11.19 8.39 -13.64
N LEU A 176 -11.29 9.70 -13.44
CA LEU A 176 -12.39 10.56 -13.84
C LEU A 176 -11.80 11.77 -14.56
N PHE A 177 -12.31 12.05 -15.75
CA PHE A 177 -11.86 13.15 -16.59
C PHE A 177 -13.04 14.00 -17.03
N ILE A 178 -12.92 15.31 -16.86
CA ILE A 178 -13.90 16.30 -17.34
C ILE A 178 -13.18 17.34 -18.21
N PRO A 179 -13.90 18.10 -19.05
CA PRO A 179 -13.31 19.20 -19.78
C PRO A 179 -12.62 20.21 -18.86
N LEU A 180 -11.45 20.69 -19.25
CA LEU A 180 -10.68 21.66 -18.46
C LEU A 180 -11.47 22.93 -18.18
N ASP A 181 -12.19 23.46 -19.18
CA ASP A 181 -12.99 24.67 -19.04
C ASP A 181 -14.09 24.48 -17.98
N THR A 182 -14.80 23.34 -18.02
CA THR A 182 -15.80 22.98 -17.01
C THR A 182 -15.17 22.85 -15.62
N ALA A 183 -14.00 22.20 -15.52
CA ALA A 183 -13.30 22.09 -14.24
C ALA A 183 -12.91 23.46 -13.66
N GLN A 184 -12.46 24.38 -14.52
CA GLN A 184 -12.09 25.74 -14.15
C GLN A 184 -13.30 26.57 -13.70
N ASP A 185 -14.43 26.44 -14.40
CA ASP A 185 -15.67 27.13 -14.06
C ASP A 185 -16.21 26.67 -12.71
N LEU A 186 -16.18 25.35 -12.45
CA LEU A 186 -16.64 24.76 -11.19
C LEU A 186 -15.78 25.13 -9.98
N THR A 187 -14.52 25.54 -10.21
CA THR A 187 -13.55 25.85 -9.15
C THR A 187 -13.20 27.32 -9.08
N VAL A 188 -13.82 28.16 -9.92
CA VAL A 188 -13.48 29.60 -10.09
C VAL A 188 -11.98 29.79 -10.37
N ALA A 189 -11.37 28.81 -11.04
CA ALA A 189 -9.94 28.76 -11.38
C ALA A 189 -9.72 29.05 -12.87
N GLN A 190 -10.51 29.96 -13.45
CA GLN A 190 -10.45 30.29 -14.88
C GLN A 190 -9.03 30.64 -15.34
N GLY A 191 -8.63 30.02 -16.45
CA GLY A 191 -7.32 30.21 -17.05
C GLY A 191 -6.17 29.67 -16.19
N ARG A 192 -6.42 28.71 -15.31
CA ARG A 192 -5.38 28.09 -14.47
C ARG A 192 -5.36 26.56 -14.53
N ALA A 193 -4.22 25.98 -14.16
CA ALA A 193 -3.96 24.54 -14.09
C ALA A 193 -3.16 24.18 -12.84
N SER A 194 -3.37 22.99 -12.28
CA SER A 194 -2.67 22.51 -11.07
C SER A 194 -1.30 21.90 -11.41
N ILE A 195 -1.15 21.36 -12.62
CA ILE A 195 0.10 20.76 -13.13
C ILE A 195 0.18 20.92 -14.64
N PHE A 196 1.41 20.88 -15.18
CA PHE A 196 1.64 20.67 -16.60
C PHE A 196 2.40 19.37 -16.81
N PHE A 197 1.83 18.49 -17.63
CA PHE A 197 2.52 17.32 -18.16
C PHE A 197 3.27 17.72 -19.42
N VAL A 198 4.58 17.49 -19.46
CA VAL A 198 5.45 17.87 -20.57
C VAL A 198 6.03 16.62 -21.20
N LYS A 199 5.79 16.46 -22.51
CA LYS A 199 6.37 15.42 -23.34
C LYS A 199 7.53 15.99 -24.13
N LEU A 200 8.66 15.29 -24.12
CA LEU A 200 9.84 15.60 -24.91
C LEU A 200 9.84 14.81 -26.22
N THR A 201 10.55 15.32 -27.22
CA THR A 201 10.78 14.60 -28.47
C THR A 201 11.61 13.33 -28.27
N ASN A 202 12.50 13.34 -27.26
CA ASN A 202 13.26 12.18 -26.81
C ASN A 202 13.52 12.29 -25.30
N ALA A 203 13.26 11.20 -24.58
CA ALA A 203 13.49 11.10 -23.13
C ALA A 203 14.97 11.31 -22.72
N GLY A 204 15.92 11.13 -23.64
CA GLY A 204 17.34 11.42 -23.40
C GLY A 204 17.67 12.89 -23.11
N TYR A 205 16.74 13.83 -23.41
CA TYR A 205 16.93 15.26 -23.19
C TYR A 205 16.28 15.79 -21.91
N THR A 206 15.90 14.90 -21.00
CA THR A 206 15.17 15.25 -19.78
C THR A 206 15.93 16.24 -18.89
N ASP A 207 17.25 16.07 -18.73
CA ASP A 207 18.05 16.96 -17.88
C ASP A 207 18.23 18.36 -18.52
N ASP A 208 18.46 18.43 -19.84
CA ASP A 208 18.54 19.69 -20.59
C ASP A 208 17.21 20.46 -20.50
N ALA A 209 16.09 19.76 -20.72
CA ALA A 209 14.76 20.34 -20.65
C ALA A 209 14.42 20.79 -19.23
N LYS A 210 14.78 20.02 -18.19
CA LYS A 210 14.63 20.41 -16.78
C LYS A 210 15.35 21.73 -16.51
N ALA A 211 16.59 21.87 -16.96
CA ALA A 211 17.39 23.09 -16.76
C ALA A 211 16.77 24.30 -17.50
N ALA A 212 16.31 24.11 -18.73
CA ALA A 212 15.64 25.15 -19.51
C ALA A 212 14.33 25.62 -18.86
N ILE A 213 13.48 24.68 -18.43
CA ILE A 213 12.21 24.98 -17.75
C ILE A 213 12.47 25.68 -16.42
N SER A 214 13.44 25.21 -15.63
CA SER A 214 13.77 25.80 -14.33
C SER A 214 14.29 27.24 -14.45
N LYS A 215 15.02 27.55 -15.54
CA LYS A 215 15.46 28.92 -15.85
C LYS A 215 14.29 29.82 -16.26
N LEU A 216 13.31 29.28 -16.98
CA LEU A 216 12.12 30.00 -17.43
C LEU A 216 11.14 30.28 -16.28
N LEU A 217 11.01 29.33 -15.34
CA LEU A 217 10.06 29.35 -14.24
C LEU A 217 10.79 29.22 -12.89
N PRO A 218 11.52 30.26 -12.44
CA PRO A 218 12.23 30.20 -11.17
C PRO A 218 11.25 30.02 -10.01
N GLY A 219 11.52 29.05 -9.14
CA GLY A 219 10.69 28.72 -7.97
C GLY A 219 9.63 27.62 -8.22
N TYR A 220 9.36 27.26 -9.47
CA TYR A 220 8.47 26.14 -9.79
C TYR A 220 9.21 24.81 -9.65
N GLN A 221 8.47 23.76 -9.30
CA GLN A 221 9.01 22.41 -9.20
C GLN A 221 8.98 21.76 -10.58
N VAL A 222 10.15 21.39 -11.08
CA VAL A 222 10.32 20.69 -12.36
C VAL A 222 10.83 19.28 -12.06
N LEU A 223 9.93 18.31 -12.12
CA LEU A 223 10.17 16.94 -11.70
C LEU A 223 10.17 16.02 -12.93
N PRO A 224 11.34 15.52 -13.36
CA PRO A 224 11.41 14.38 -14.25
C PRO A 224 10.57 13.21 -13.73
N MET A 225 9.94 12.46 -14.64
CA MET A 225 9.09 11.33 -14.23
C MET A 225 9.85 10.32 -13.37
N ARG A 226 11.11 10.02 -13.70
CA ARG A 226 11.97 9.12 -12.90
C ARG A 226 12.20 9.63 -11.47
N GLU A 227 12.33 10.94 -11.29
CA GLU A 227 12.48 11.56 -9.96
C GLU A 227 11.17 11.49 -9.18
N TYR A 228 10.04 11.74 -9.83
CA TYR A 228 8.73 11.57 -9.21
C TYR A 228 8.45 10.12 -8.77
N MET A 229 8.78 9.14 -9.63
CA MET A 229 8.61 7.72 -9.30
C MET A 229 9.48 7.30 -8.11
N SER A 230 10.72 7.78 -8.03
CA SER A 230 11.59 7.45 -6.89
C SER A 230 11.06 8.04 -5.59
N MET A 231 10.47 9.23 -5.64
CA MET A 231 9.81 9.87 -4.51
C MET A 231 8.56 9.12 -4.00
N MET A 232 7.84 8.42 -4.88
CA MET A 232 6.66 7.60 -4.55
C MET A 232 7.02 6.22 -3.96
N THR A 233 8.01 6.18 -3.07
CA THR A 233 8.40 4.98 -2.32
C THR A 233 8.15 5.19 -0.84
N SER A 234 7.75 4.15 -0.11
CA SER A 234 7.48 4.22 1.34
C SER A 234 8.65 4.80 2.15
N ASN A 235 9.89 4.58 1.69
CA ASN A 235 11.11 5.09 2.34
C ASN A 235 11.32 6.60 2.19
N ASN A 236 10.67 7.24 1.20
CA ASN A 236 10.78 8.67 0.94
C ASN A 236 9.64 9.47 1.60
N LEU A 237 8.78 8.80 2.36
CA LEU A 237 7.65 9.39 3.08
C LEU A 237 7.82 9.16 4.59
N PRO A 238 8.51 10.07 5.32
CA PRO A 238 8.85 9.87 6.73
C PRO A 238 7.63 9.58 7.62
N ALA A 239 6.51 10.28 7.39
CA ALA A 239 5.28 10.06 8.14
C ALA A 239 4.71 8.65 7.93
N LEU A 240 4.73 8.15 6.69
CA LEU A 240 4.26 6.80 6.36
C LEU A 240 5.21 5.74 6.93
N GLN A 241 6.52 5.98 6.86
CA GLN A 241 7.50 5.08 7.45
C GLN A 241 7.31 4.96 8.96
N VAL A 242 7.16 6.08 9.68
CA VAL A 242 6.89 6.08 11.12
C VAL A 242 5.59 5.33 11.43
N PHE A 243 4.52 5.58 10.66
CA PHE A 243 3.24 4.89 10.81
C PHE A 243 3.38 3.37 10.65
N ILE A 244 4.04 2.91 9.58
CA ILE A 244 4.29 1.49 9.32
C ILE A 244 5.14 0.89 10.45
N THR A 245 6.22 1.55 10.88
CA THR A 245 7.09 1.08 11.96
C THR A 245 6.31 0.91 13.26
N VAL A 246 5.48 1.89 13.64
CA VAL A 246 4.65 1.80 14.86
C VAL A 246 3.68 0.63 14.79
N LEU A 247 2.99 0.44 13.66
CA LEU A 247 2.06 -0.68 13.48
C LEU A 247 2.77 -2.03 13.55
N ILE A 248 3.94 -2.16 12.93
CA ILE A 248 4.76 -3.37 13.03
C ILE A 248 5.19 -3.61 14.48
N SER A 249 5.67 -2.58 15.19
CA SER A 249 6.08 -2.71 16.59
C SER A 249 4.94 -3.17 17.49
N VAL A 250 3.72 -2.64 17.29
CA VAL A 250 2.53 -3.07 18.04
C VAL A 250 2.19 -4.53 17.71
N ALA A 251 2.18 -4.91 16.43
CA ALA A 251 1.89 -6.27 15.99
C ALA A 251 2.86 -7.29 16.60
N VAL A 252 4.17 -7.01 16.52
CA VAL A 252 5.22 -7.86 17.09
C VAL A 252 5.11 -7.95 18.61
N THR A 253 4.78 -6.84 19.28
CA THR A 253 4.59 -6.83 20.75
C THR A 253 3.41 -7.71 21.16
N ILE A 254 2.29 -7.63 20.43
CA ILE A 254 1.11 -8.47 20.69
C ILE A 254 1.44 -9.95 20.46
N GLY A 255 2.11 -10.28 19.34
CA GLY A 255 2.55 -11.65 19.04
C GLY A 255 3.45 -12.22 20.13
N PHE A 256 4.46 -11.45 20.54
CA PHE A 256 5.34 -11.77 21.65
C PHE A 256 4.57 -12.05 22.95
N LEU A 257 3.66 -11.16 23.37
CA LEU A 257 2.91 -11.30 24.61
C LEU A 257 2.00 -12.52 24.62
N VAL A 258 1.34 -12.80 23.49
CA VAL A 258 0.46 -13.98 23.38
C VAL A 258 1.26 -15.27 23.49
N ILE A 259 2.40 -15.37 22.81
CA ILE A 259 3.28 -16.54 22.92
C ILE A 259 3.83 -16.67 24.33
N PHE A 260 4.31 -15.57 24.92
CA PHE A 260 4.82 -15.55 26.29
C PHE A 260 3.79 -16.11 27.27
N LEU A 261 2.56 -15.58 27.25
CA LEU A 261 1.49 -16.00 28.14
C LEU A 261 1.10 -17.46 27.90
N SER A 262 0.99 -17.87 26.63
CA SER A 262 0.67 -19.24 26.25
C SER A 262 1.70 -20.25 26.75
N MET A 263 2.99 -19.95 26.55
CA MET A 263 4.10 -20.80 27.01
C MET A 263 4.22 -20.80 28.53
N TYR A 264 4.04 -19.65 29.16
CA TYR A 264 4.05 -19.52 30.62
C TYR A 264 3.00 -20.41 31.28
N THR A 265 1.74 -20.28 30.85
CA THR A 265 0.63 -21.09 31.37
C THR A 265 0.85 -22.57 31.10
N THR A 266 1.33 -22.93 29.90
CA THR A 266 1.66 -24.32 29.54
C THR A 266 2.68 -24.94 30.50
N ILE A 267 3.72 -24.20 30.85
CA ILE A 267 4.77 -24.69 31.75
C ILE A 267 4.20 -24.88 33.16
N THR A 268 3.39 -23.95 33.65
CA THR A 268 2.75 -24.07 34.96
C THR A 268 1.82 -25.27 35.02
N GLU A 269 1.00 -25.50 33.99
CA GLU A 269 0.08 -26.64 33.90
C GLU A 269 0.81 -27.99 33.73
N ARG A 270 2.06 -28.01 33.26
CA ARG A 270 2.86 -29.23 33.03
C ARG A 270 4.06 -29.34 33.96
N THR A 271 4.04 -28.64 35.08
CA THR A 271 5.11 -28.62 36.08
C THR A 271 5.51 -30.05 36.48
N ARG A 272 4.54 -30.92 36.74
CA ARG A 272 4.77 -32.32 37.13
C ARG A 272 5.45 -33.14 36.03
N GLU A 273 5.05 -33.00 34.77
CA GLU A 273 5.68 -33.71 33.64
C GLU A 273 7.14 -33.30 33.45
N ILE A 274 7.43 -32.00 33.61
CA ILE A 274 8.80 -31.46 33.56
C ILE A 274 9.62 -32.00 34.76
N GLY A 275 9.01 -32.09 35.94
CA GLY A 275 9.61 -32.70 37.13
C GLY A 275 10.00 -34.16 36.89
N ILE A 276 9.12 -34.97 36.30
CA ILE A 276 9.39 -36.38 35.95
C ILE A 276 10.58 -36.46 34.97
N LEU A 277 10.59 -35.65 33.91
CA LEU A 277 11.70 -35.62 32.95
C LEU A 277 13.03 -35.28 33.62
N LYS A 278 13.05 -34.30 34.54
CA LYS A 278 14.26 -33.95 35.28
C LYS A 278 14.72 -35.06 36.23
N SER A 279 13.79 -35.73 36.93
CA SER A 279 14.11 -36.87 37.79
C SER A 279 14.68 -38.06 37.03
N LEU A 280 14.31 -38.21 35.75
CA LEU A 280 14.89 -39.19 34.82
C LEU A 280 16.23 -38.74 34.21
N GLY A 281 16.78 -37.58 34.61
CA GLY A 281 18.09 -37.09 34.19
C GLY A 281 18.08 -36.10 33.02
N ALA A 282 16.92 -35.56 32.62
CA ALA A 282 16.88 -34.54 31.57
C ALA A 282 17.67 -33.28 31.98
N SER A 283 18.60 -32.85 31.12
CA SER A 283 19.40 -31.65 31.36
C SER A 283 18.56 -30.36 31.20
N LYS A 284 19.02 -29.26 31.82
CA LYS A 284 18.39 -27.94 31.65
C LYS A 284 18.31 -27.53 30.17
N ALA A 285 19.36 -27.81 29.41
CA ALA A 285 19.42 -27.52 27.98
C ALA A 285 18.39 -28.33 27.18
N TYR A 286 18.17 -29.61 27.54
CA TYR A 286 17.17 -30.46 26.89
C TYR A 286 15.76 -29.88 27.02
N ILE A 287 15.40 -29.39 28.21
CA ILE A 287 14.07 -28.79 28.46
C ILE A 287 13.90 -27.49 27.68
N ILE A 288 14.92 -26.63 27.69
CA ILE A 288 14.91 -25.37 26.93
C ILE A 288 14.75 -25.66 25.44
N GLU A 289 15.52 -26.61 24.90
CA GLU A 289 15.47 -27.00 23.49
C GLU A 289 14.09 -27.56 23.11
N ALA A 290 13.49 -28.39 23.95
CA ALA A 290 12.16 -28.95 23.71
C ALA A 290 11.09 -27.84 23.61
N ILE A 291 11.11 -26.87 24.52
CA ILE A 291 10.13 -25.76 24.55
C ILE A 291 10.37 -24.80 23.38
N LEU A 292 11.63 -24.45 23.08
CA LEU A 292 11.95 -23.59 21.94
C LEU A 292 11.58 -24.25 20.60
N ARG A 293 11.70 -25.59 20.47
CA ARG A 293 11.20 -26.31 19.29
C ARG A 293 9.68 -26.30 19.20
N GLU A 294 8.96 -26.40 20.32
CA GLU A 294 7.50 -26.23 20.35
C GLU A 294 7.09 -24.84 19.87
N ALA A 295 7.72 -23.81 20.42
CA ALA A 295 7.52 -22.42 20.00
C ALA A 295 7.86 -22.22 18.51
N THR A 296 8.96 -22.80 18.02
CA THR A 296 9.35 -22.73 16.60
C THR A 296 8.29 -23.36 15.70
N LEU A 297 7.72 -24.51 16.06
CA LEU A 297 6.66 -25.14 15.29
C LEU A 297 5.36 -24.32 15.29
N LEU A 298 5.03 -23.69 16.42
CA LEU A 298 3.91 -22.75 16.49
C LEU A 298 4.15 -21.54 15.58
N ALA A 299 5.35 -20.96 15.60
CA ALA A 299 5.74 -19.86 14.71
C ALA A 299 5.63 -20.27 13.25
N THR A 300 6.18 -21.41 12.84
CA THR A 300 6.15 -21.82 11.43
C THR A 300 4.72 -22.07 10.94
N MET A 301 3.88 -22.73 11.74
CA MET A 301 2.46 -22.89 11.43
C MET A 301 1.74 -21.54 11.33
N GLY A 302 2.00 -20.63 12.27
CA GLY A 302 1.44 -19.28 12.28
C GLY A 302 1.88 -18.44 11.08
N ILE A 303 3.16 -18.48 10.72
CA ILE A 303 3.70 -17.78 9.55
C ILE A 303 3.06 -18.29 8.27
N VAL A 304 2.99 -19.61 8.08
CA VAL A 304 2.33 -20.20 6.90
C VAL A 304 0.85 -19.80 6.84
N ALA A 305 0.14 -19.91 7.97
CA ALA A 305 -1.27 -19.51 8.05
C ALA A 305 -1.47 -18.00 7.79
N GLY A 306 -0.57 -17.15 8.31
CA GLY A 306 -0.60 -15.70 8.11
C GLY A 306 -0.34 -15.31 6.66
N LEU A 307 0.65 -15.92 5.99
CA LEU A 307 0.93 -15.68 4.58
C LEU A 307 -0.23 -16.14 3.69
N LEU A 308 -0.78 -17.33 3.92
CA LEU A 308 -1.95 -17.81 3.19
C LEU A 308 -3.19 -16.94 3.44
N GLY A 309 -3.40 -16.53 4.70
CA GLY A 309 -4.46 -15.61 5.10
C GLY A 309 -4.33 -14.25 4.43
N THR A 310 -3.11 -13.74 4.28
CA THR A 310 -2.82 -12.48 3.57
C THR A 310 -3.17 -12.60 2.09
N LEU A 311 -2.84 -13.72 1.44
CA LEU A 311 -3.21 -13.95 0.04
C LEU A 311 -4.73 -14.01 -0.15
N ALA A 312 -5.43 -14.67 0.77
CA ALA A 312 -6.89 -14.70 0.77
C ALA A 312 -7.47 -13.29 1.00
N ALA A 313 -6.95 -12.56 1.98
CA ALA A 313 -7.35 -11.18 2.26
C ALA A 313 -7.11 -10.24 1.06
N LYS A 314 -5.97 -10.35 0.37
CA LYS A 314 -5.71 -9.59 -0.86
C LYS A 314 -6.78 -9.85 -1.92
N ARG A 315 -7.15 -11.12 -2.14
CA ARG A 315 -8.21 -11.46 -3.10
C ARG A 315 -9.56 -10.88 -2.71
N LEU A 316 -9.91 -10.96 -1.42
CA LEU A 316 -11.16 -10.38 -0.89
C LEU A 316 -11.19 -8.86 -1.01
N ILE A 317 -10.08 -8.18 -0.71
CA ILE A 317 -9.93 -6.73 -0.84
C ILE A 317 -10.11 -6.33 -2.30
N ILE A 318 -9.43 -6.97 -3.25
CA ILE A 318 -9.55 -6.64 -4.68
C ILE A 318 -10.95 -6.95 -5.20
N ALA A 319 -11.59 -8.02 -4.73
CA ALA A 319 -12.95 -8.35 -5.13
C ALA A 319 -13.98 -7.32 -4.62
N SER A 320 -13.77 -6.79 -3.40
CA SER A 320 -14.69 -5.82 -2.77
C SER A 320 -14.39 -4.37 -3.19
N PHE A 321 -13.12 -4.07 -3.44
CA PHE A 321 -12.58 -2.77 -3.80
C PHE A 321 -11.64 -2.92 -5.00
N PRO A 322 -12.17 -3.06 -6.23
CA PRO A 322 -11.37 -3.30 -7.44
C PRO A 322 -10.33 -2.22 -7.73
N THR A 323 -10.57 -1.04 -7.18
CA THR A 323 -9.73 0.13 -7.29
C THR A 323 -8.56 0.18 -6.31
N GLN A 324 -8.47 -0.76 -5.36
CA GLN A 324 -7.43 -0.73 -4.33
C GLN A 324 -6.26 -1.62 -4.74
N ALA A 325 -5.07 -1.03 -4.87
CA ALA A 325 -3.85 -1.77 -5.15
C ALA A 325 -3.25 -2.37 -3.88
N VAL A 326 -2.85 -3.65 -3.95
CA VAL A 326 -2.18 -4.37 -2.86
C VAL A 326 -0.96 -5.11 -3.42
N ASP A 327 0.23 -4.60 -3.09
CA ASP A 327 1.51 -5.16 -3.54
C ASP A 327 2.16 -5.96 -2.42
N LEU A 328 2.03 -7.28 -2.49
CA LEU A 328 2.71 -8.20 -1.57
C LEU A 328 4.06 -8.56 -2.17
N THR A 329 5.16 -8.05 -1.59
CA THR A 329 6.51 -8.38 -2.06
C THR A 329 7.10 -9.57 -1.29
N PRO A 330 7.90 -10.43 -1.94
CA PRO A 330 8.58 -11.53 -1.27
C PRO A 330 9.49 -11.08 -0.12
N ASP A 331 10.12 -9.92 -0.25
CA ASP A 331 11.01 -9.36 0.77
C ASP A 331 10.26 -9.15 2.09
N TRP A 332 9.07 -8.55 2.04
CA TRP A 332 8.23 -8.35 3.22
C TRP A 332 7.65 -9.65 3.78
N ALA A 333 7.44 -10.67 2.94
CA ALA A 333 7.08 -12.01 3.43
C ALA A 333 8.21 -12.62 4.25
N ILE A 334 9.47 -12.43 3.84
CA ILE A 334 10.64 -12.88 4.57
C ILE A 334 10.84 -12.06 5.85
N TYR A 335 10.75 -10.73 5.77
CA TYR A 335 10.90 -9.86 6.95
C TYR A 335 9.84 -10.13 8.01
N SER A 336 8.57 -10.25 7.62
CA SER A 336 7.48 -10.57 8.55
C SER A 336 7.64 -11.96 9.18
N ALA A 337 8.10 -12.96 8.42
CA ALA A 337 8.41 -14.29 8.95
C ALA A 337 9.57 -14.27 9.96
N ILE A 338 10.64 -13.50 9.68
CA ILE A 338 11.78 -13.35 10.60
C ILE A 338 11.32 -12.66 11.89
N LEU A 339 10.55 -11.57 11.79
CA LEU A 339 10.03 -10.84 12.95
C LEU A 339 9.14 -11.73 13.82
N ALA A 340 8.20 -12.46 13.21
CA ALA A 340 7.31 -13.38 13.90
C ALA A 340 8.08 -14.51 14.59
N LEU A 341 9.07 -15.09 13.92
CA LEU A 341 9.91 -16.14 14.51
C LEU A 341 10.74 -15.59 15.68
N ALA A 342 11.37 -14.43 15.51
CA ALA A 342 12.14 -13.78 16.57
C ALA A 342 11.26 -13.43 17.78
N GLY A 343 10.10 -12.80 17.56
CA GLY A 343 9.13 -12.47 18.61
C GLY A 343 8.65 -13.71 19.36
N THR A 344 8.36 -14.79 18.65
CA THR A 344 7.96 -16.08 19.24
C THR A 344 9.07 -16.68 20.10
N LEU A 345 10.30 -16.72 19.60
CA LEU A 345 11.44 -17.28 20.33
C LEU A 345 11.76 -16.45 21.59
N ILE A 346 11.75 -15.12 21.48
CA ILE A 346 11.96 -14.22 22.62
C ILE A 346 10.84 -14.42 23.66
N GLY A 347 9.58 -14.54 23.22
CA GLY A 347 8.42 -14.81 24.07
C GLY A 347 8.51 -16.14 24.81
N ALA A 348 8.99 -17.19 24.15
CA ALA A 348 9.15 -18.52 24.74
C ALA A 348 10.40 -18.66 25.62
N PHE A 349 11.40 -17.78 25.47
CA PHE A 349 12.70 -17.95 26.13
C PHE A 349 12.64 -17.85 27.66
N TYR A 350 11.97 -16.83 28.21
CA TYR A 350 11.83 -16.71 29.65
C TYR A 350 11.05 -17.87 30.29
N PRO A 351 9.86 -18.26 29.76
CA PRO A 351 9.17 -19.44 30.22
C PRO A 351 10.05 -20.70 30.16
N ALA A 352 10.79 -20.92 29.07
CA ALA A 352 11.69 -22.06 28.92
C ALA A 352 12.80 -22.09 29.98
N LEU A 353 13.41 -20.95 30.28
CA LEU A 353 14.41 -20.83 31.35
C LEU A 353 13.80 -21.13 32.73
N ARG A 354 12.58 -20.65 32.98
CA ARG A 354 11.86 -20.92 34.22
C ARG A 354 11.57 -22.41 34.36
N ALA A 355 11.07 -23.07 33.31
CA ALA A 355 10.82 -24.51 33.28
C ALA A 355 12.07 -25.33 33.62
N ALA A 356 13.21 -25.00 33.00
CA ALA A 356 14.45 -25.73 33.24
C ALA A 356 15.00 -25.57 34.68
N ARG A 357 14.65 -24.47 35.35
CA ARG A 357 15.09 -24.16 36.72
C ARG A 357 14.18 -24.72 37.81
N LEU A 358 13.01 -25.30 37.49
CA LEU A 358 12.12 -25.92 38.47
C LEU A 358 12.81 -27.07 39.21
N ASP A 359 12.74 -27.10 40.55
CA ASP A 359 13.27 -28.22 41.33
C ASP A 359 12.37 -29.46 41.10
N PRO A 360 12.93 -30.65 40.79
CA PRO A 360 12.13 -31.86 40.65
C PRO A 360 11.32 -32.23 41.90
N VAL A 361 11.84 -31.91 43.10
CA VAL A 361 11.15 -32.18 44.37
C VAL A 361 9.91 -31.30 44.49
N ASP A 362 10.07 -30.00 44.26
CA ASP A 362 8.95 -29.04 44.28
C ASP A 362 7.92 -29.33 43.17
N ALA A 363 8.40 -29.76 42.00
CA ALA A 363 7.53 -30.06 40.86
C ALA A 363 6.69 -31.33 41.03
N LEU A 364 7.17 -32.30 41.82
CA LEU A 364 6.46 -33.54 42.13
C LEU A 364 5.59 -33.44 43.40
N GLY A 365 5.90 -32.50 44.30
CA GLY A 365 5.13 -32.21 45.51
C GLY A 365 3.98 -31.20 45.32
N TYR A 366 3.81 -30.66 44.12
CA TYR A 366 2.73 -29.72 43.79
C TYR A 366 1.40 -30.49 43.62
N GLU A 367 0.46 -30.29 44.54
CA GLU A 367 -0.97 -30.69 44.41
C GLU A 367 -1.79 -29.61 43.71
#